data_AF-A0A3E0JY83-F1
#
_entry.id   AF-A0A3E0JY83-F1
#
_cell.length_a   1.000
_cell.length_b   1.000
_cell.length_c   1.000
_cell.angle_alpha   90.00
_cell.angle_beta   90.00
_cell.angle_gamma   90.00
#
_symmetry.space_group_name_H-M   'P 1'
#
loop_
_entity.id
_entity.type
_entity.pdbx_description
1 polymer ?
#
loop_
_entity_poly.entity_id
_entity_poly.type
_entity_poly.pdbx_seq_one_letter_code
_entity_poly.pdbx_strand_id
1 'polypeptide(L)'
;MQSNICSIILEEKEGIPMDLFHRCLKEQIPVEIIYLSEKGEWTKRIVLPRKLDGGSVLAFDLSKGGIRRFRMDRIFAALPAAKANKRKFPTLIA
;
A
#
# COMPACT_ATOMS: atom_id res chain seq x y z
N MET A 1 29.77 -7.67 -2.11
CA MET A 1 29.07 -7.29 -0.87
C MET A 1 29.04 -5.78 -0.80
N GLN A 2 27.88 -5.16 -1.01
CA GLN A 2 27.63 -3.85 -0.43
C GLN A 2 26.14 -3.71 -0.16
N SER A 3 25.90 -3.22 1.05
CA SER A 3 24.64 -3.19 1.78
C SER A 3 23.73 -2.07 1.28
N ASN A 4 22.43 -2.33 1.40
CA ASN A 4 21.33 -1.38 1.61
C ASN A 4 21.70 0.11 1.63
N ILE A 5 21.03 0.90 0.81
CA ILE A 5 20.32 2.09 1.28
C ILE A 5 19.01 2.20 0.50
N CYS A 6 17.95 2.32 1.29
CA CYS A 6 16.63 2.75 0.91
C CYS A 6 16.75 4.16 0.30
N SER A 7 16.68 4.26 -1.03
CA SER A 7 16.59 5.54 -1.73
C SER A 7 15.53 5.42 -2.79
N ILE A 8 14.26 5.52 -2.39
CA ILE A 8 13.22 5.99 -3.30
C ILE A 8 12.76 7.33 -2.73
N ILE A 9 13.67 8.28 -2.93
CA ILE A 9 13.45 9.60 -3.53
C ILE A 9 12.03 10.15 -3.32
N LEU A 10 11.93 11.14 -2.43
CA LEU A 10 10.96 12.21 -2.51
C LEU A 10 11.42 13.14 -3.65
N GLU A 11 10.95 12.89 -4.87
CA GLU A 11 11.06 13.85 -5.98
C GLU A 11 9.66 14.37 -6.28
N GLU A 12 9.58 15.68 -6.45
CA GLU A 12 8.39 16.45 -6.74
C GLU A 12 7.69 15.96 -8.02
N LYS A 13 6.73 15.04 -7.88
CA LYS A 13 5.71 14.74 -8.89
C LYS A 13 4.40 14.51 -8.15
N GLU A 14 3.36 15.22 -8.58
CA GLU A 14 2.01 15.09 -8.04
C GLU A 14 1.52 13.64 -8.12
N GLY A 15 1.39 12.98 -6.98
CA GLY A 15 0.82 11.64 -6.85
C GLY A 15 1.79 10.59 -6.31
N ILE A 16 1.22 9.56 -5.66
CA ILE A 16 1.99 8.42 -5.20
C ILE A 16 2.57 7.68 -6.40
N PRO A 17 3.89 7.39 -6.44
CA PRO A 17 4.50 6.75 -7.59
C PRO A 17 3.84 5.39 -7.84
N MET A 18 3.21 5.25 -9.01
CA MET A 18 2.63 3.99 -9.50
C MET A 18 3.62 2.83 -9.36
N ASP A 19 4.92 3.09 -9.42
CA ASP A 19 6.02 2.14 -9.27
C ASP A 19 6.02 1.43 -7.91
N LEU A 20 5.60 2.11 -6.83
CA LEU A 20 5.48 1.50 -5.51
C LEU A 20 4.47 0.35 -5.54
N PHE A 21 3.28 0.62 -6.05
CA PHE A 21 2.21 -0.36 -6.11
C PHE A 21 2.51 -1.49 -7.09
N HIS A 22 3.18 -1.20 -8.21
CA HIS A 22 3.64 -2.24 -9.14
C HIS A 22 4.62 -3.19 -8.47
N ARG A 23 5.62 -2.66 -7.77
CA ARG A 23 6.59 -3.49 -7.03
C ARG A 23 5.90 -4.32 -5.95
N CYS A 24 5.08 -3.69 -5.12
CA CYS A 24 4.37 -4.38 -4.03
C CYS A 24 3.37 -5.43 -4.54
N LEU A 25 2.74 -5.19 -5.69
CA LEU A 25 1.92 -6.20 -6.38
C LEU A 25 2.76 -7.40 -6.84
N LYS A 26 3.89 -7.15 -7.51
CA LYS A 26 4.78 -8.18 -8.04
C LYS A 26 5.41 -9.03 -6.92
N GLU A 27 5.82 -8.39 -5.83
CA GLU A 27 6.51 -9.04 -4.70
C GLU A 27 5.55 -9.51 -3.60
N GLN A 28 4.24 -9.30 -3.77
CA GLN A 28 3.19 -9.62 -2.79
C GLN A 28 3.44 -9.00 -1.41
N ILE A 29 3.91 -7.75 -1.40
CA ILE A 29 4.19 -6.98 -0.19
C ILE A 29 2.95 -6.14 0.16
N PRO A 30 2.40 -6.22 1.40
CA PRO A 30 1.36 -5.31 1.84
C PRO A 30 1.85 -3.87 1.83
N VAL A 31 0.96 -2.94 1.54
CA VAL A 31 1.22 -1.50 1.51
C VAL A 31 0.43 -0.86 2.63
N GLU A 32 1.12 -0.09 3.46
CA GLU A 32 0.47 0.79 4.42
C GLU A 32 0.14 2.11 3.73
N ILE A 33 -1.12 2.54 3.81
CA ILE A 33 -1.62 3.73 3.13
C ILE A 33 -2.37 4.66 4.09
N ILE A 34 -2.30 5.96 3.82
CA ILE A 34 -3.19 6.99 4.38
C ILE A 34 -4.20 7.35 3.29
N TYR A 35 -5.47 6.99 3.50
CA TYR A 35 -6.53 7.04 2.50
C TYR A 35 -7.67 7.97 2.95
N LEU A 36 -8.09 8.86 2.06
CA LEU A 36 -9.27 9.70 2.24
C LEU A 36 -10.55 8.92 1.87
N SER A 37 -11.36 8.57 2.86
CA SER A 37 -12.64 7.89 2.64
C SER A 37 -13.62 8.80 1.90
N GLU A 38 -14.65 8.21 1.28
CA GLU A 38 -15.74 8.97 0.61
C GLU A 38 -16.43 9.98 1.51
N LYS A 39 -16.41 9.74 2.83
CA LYS A 39 -16.97 10.64 3.84
C LYS A 39 -16.03 11.79 4.22
N GLY A 40 -14.85 11.90 3.61
CA GLY A 40 -13.85 12.91 3.93
C GLY A 40 -12.97 12.56 5.14
N GLU A 41 -12.99 11.30 5.60
CA GLU A 41 -12.21 10.89 6.77
C GLU A 41 -10.85 10.31 6.35
N TRP A 42 -9.78 10.81 6.95
CA TRP A 42 -8.45 10.20 6.81
C TRP A 42 -8.39 8.88 7.57
N THR A 43 -8.00 7.82 6.86
CA THR A 43 -7.92 6.48 7.42
C THR A 43 -6.56 5.86 7.14
N LYS A 44 -6.01 5.20 8.15
CA LYS A 44 -4.84 4.34 7.99
C LYS A 44 -5.29 2.93 7.61
N ARG A 45 -4.72 2.36 6.54
CA ARG A 45 -5.06 1.02 6.04
C ARG A 45 -3.80 0.25 5.71
N ILE A 46 -3.86 -1.07 5.87
CA ILE A 46 -2.86 -1.99 5.34
C ILE A 46 -3.56 -2.80 4.27
N VAL A 47 -3.07 -2.74 3.04
CA VAL A 47 -3.72 -3.33 1.87
C VAL A 47 -2.74 -4.23 1.14
N LEU A 48 -3.20 -5.39 0.68
CA LEU A 48 -2.41 -6.28 -0.18
C LEU A 48 -2.86 -6.08 -1.64
N PRO A 49 -2.06 -5.43 -2.50
CA PRO A 49 -2.43 -5.18 -3.89
C PRO A 49 -2.68 -6.50 -4.64
N ARG A 50 -3.73 -6.51 -5.46
CA ARG A 50 -4.10 -7.64 -6.32
C ARG A 50 -4.13 -7.27 -7.80
N LYS A 51 -4.46 -6.03 -8.13
CA LYS A 51 -4.48 -5.51 -9.49
C LYS A 51 -4.31 -3.99 -9.49
N LEU A 52 -3.70 -3.45 -10.55
CA LEU A 52 -3.65 -2.01 -10.83
C LEU A 52 -4.48 -1.73 -12.07
N ASP A 53 -5.39 -0.77 -11.96
CA ASP A 53 -6.28 -0.32 -13.02
C ASP A 53 -6.11 1.21 -13.12
N GLY A 54 -5.54 1.73 -14.21
CA GLY A 54 -5.05 3.10 -14.41
C GLY A 54 -5.73 4.22 -13.58
N GLY A 55 -5.28 4.41 -12.33
CA GLY A 55 -5.85 5.37 -11.36
C GLY A 55 -6.41 4.75 -10.08
N SER A 56 -6.41 3.42 -9.95
CA SER A 56 -6.86 2.70 -8.77
C SER A 56 -6.10 1.39 -8.55
N VAL A 57 -6.10 0.93 -7.30
CA VAL A 57 -5.60 -0.38 -6.90
C VAL A 57 -6.75 -1.21 -6.35
N LEU A 58 -6.94 -2.41 -6.91
CA LEU A 58 -7.75 -3.44 -6.30
C LEU A 58 -6.87 -4.16 -5.29
N ALA A 59 -7.25 -4.16 -4.01
CA ALA A 59 -6.46 -4.74 -2.95
C ALA A 59 -7.34 -5.44 -1.92
N PHE A 60 -6.78 -6.43 -1.23
CA PHE A 60 -7.38 -6.95 -0.01
C PHE A 60 -7.07 -6.00 1.13
N ASP A 61 -8.09 -5.41 1.75
CA ASP A 61 -7.95 -4.55 2.92
C ASP A 61 -7.80 -5.43 4.17
N LEU A 62 -6.60 -5.49 4.74
CA LEU A 62 -6.33 -6.30 5.94
C LEU A 62 -7.05 -5.74 7.17
N SER A 63 -7.37 -4.45 7.19
CA SER A 63 -8.10 -3.83 8.31
C SER A 63 -9.58 -4.16 8.32
N LYS A 64 -10.16 -4.51 7.16
CA LYS A 64 -11.59 -4.81 6.99
C LYS A 64 -11.89 -6.23 6.51
N GLY A 65 -10.88 -7.01 6.16
CA GLY A 65 -11.00 -8.42 5.77
C GLY A 65 -11.66 -8.65 4.41
N GLY A 66 -11.51 -7.74 3.44
CA GLY A 66 -12.21 -7.88 2.16
C GLY A 66 -11.54 -7.16 0.99
N ILE A 67 -11.90 -7.55 -0.24
CA ILE A 67 -11.42 -6.92 -1.47
C ILE A 67 -12.09 -5.56 -1.64
N ARG A 68 -11.28 -4.51 -1.84
CA ARG A 68 -11.73 -3.13 -2.05
C ARG A 68 -10.90 -2.46 -3.12
N ARG A 69 -11.50 -1.50 -3.81
CA ARG A 69 -10.81 -0.62 -4.76
C ARG A 69 -10.45 0.68 -4.06
N PHE A 70 -9.19 1.08 -4.15
CA PHE A 70 -8.69 2.35 -3.62
C PHE A 70 -8.26 3.21 -4.80
N ARG A 71 -8.81 4.43 -4.91
CA ARG A 71 -8.38 5.37 -5.95
C ARG A 71 -7.06 6.01 -5.55
N MET A 72 -6.12 6.08 -6.47
CA MET A 72 -4.75 6.57 -6.21
C MET A 72 -4.73 8.05 -5.83
N ASP A 73 -5.62 8.85 -6.41
CA ASP A 73 -5.78 10.28 -6.12
C ASP A 73 -6.34 10.56 -4.70
N ARG A 74 -6.83 9.54 -4.01
CA ARG A 74 -7.30 9.62 -2.62
C ARG A 74 -6.30 9.03 -1.63
N ILE A 75 -5.15 8.56 -2.10
CA ILE A 75 -4.07 8.09 -1.26
C ILE A 75 -3.10 9.26 -1.05
N PHE A 76 -3.00 9.70 0.20
CA PHE A 76 -2.13 10.81 0.58
C PHE A 76 -0.67 10.34 0.77
N ALA A 77 -0.48 9.17 1.36
CA ALA A 77 0.83 8.57 1.56
C ALA A 77 0.73 7.05 1.44
N ALA A 78 1.80 6.43 0.96
CA ALA A 78 1.92 4.97 0.86
C ALA A 78 3.37 4.55 1.07
N LEU A 79 3.56 3.44 1.77
CA LEU A 79 4.85 2.79 1.94
C LEU A 79 4.67 1.27 1.93
N PRO A 80 5.66 0.49 1.47
CA PRO A 80 5.66 -0.94 1.72
C PRO A 80 5.57 -1.14 3.24
N ALA A 81 4.66 -1.98 3.70
CA ALA A 81 4.64 -2.44 5.08
C ALA A 81 5.82 -3.40 5.28
N ALA A 82 7.04 -2.87 5.22
CA ALA A 82 8.29 -3.61 5.28
C ALA A 82 8.30 -4.43 6.57
N LYS A 83 8.18 -5.76 6.42
CA LYS A 83 8.16 -6.75 7.52
C LYS A 83 7.60 -6.16 8.79
N ALA A 84 6.34 -5.73 8.73
CA ALA A 84 5.67 -5.25 9.91
C ALA A 84 5.91 -6.29 11.01
N ASN A 85 6.63 -5.87 12.06
CA ASN A 85 7.22 -6.70 13.09
C ASN A 85 6.43 -8.01 13.27
N LYS A 86 7.06 -9.18 13.13
CA LYS A 86 6.40 -10.52 13.25
C LYS A 86 5.51 -10.68 14.50
N ARG A 87 5.61 -9.74 15.46
CA ARG A 87 4.77 -9.59 16.64
C ARG A 87 3.33 -9.11 16.42
N LYS A 88 2.92 -8.55 15.27
CA LYS A 88 1.58 -7.90 15.13
C LYS A 88 0.67 -8.37 13.99
N PHE A 89 1.10 -9.31 13.15
CA PHE A 89 0.23 -9.89 12.13
C PHE A 89 0.09 -11.37 12.44
N PRO A 90 -0.94 -11.78 13.21
CA PRO A 90 -1.27 -13.18 13.31
C PRO A 90 -1.56 -13.65 11.88
N THR A 91 -0.81 -14.65 11.45
CA THR A 91 -0.96 -15.31 10.18
C THR A 91 -2.42 -15.76 10.06
N LEU A 92 -3.22 -15.09 9.23
CA LEU A 92 -4.50 -15.62 8.78
C LEU A 92 -4.20 -16.67 7.71
N ILE A 93 -3.73 -17.83 8.17
CA ILE A 93 -3.84 -19.09 7.45
C ILE A 93 -5.03 -19.80 8.09
N ALA A 94 -6.12 -19.87 7.35
CA ALA A 94 -7.15 -20.89 7.46
C ALA A 94 -7.35 -21.43 6.05
#